data_AF-A0A645J084-F1
#
_entry.id   AF-A0A645J084-F1
#
_cell.length_a   1.000
_cell.length_b   1.000
_cell.length_c   1.000
_cell.angle_alpha   90.00
_cell.angle_beta   90.00
_cell.angle_gamma   90.00
#
_symmetry.space_group_name_H-M   'P 1'
#
loop_
_entity.id
_entity.type
_entity.pdbx_description
1 polymer ?
#
loop_
_entity_poly.entity_id
_entity_poly.type
_entity_poly.pdbx_seq_one_letter_code
_entity_poly.pdbx_strand_id
1 'polypeptide(L)'
;MLKNPDSLQKPYYYVNAVSKHNPQCAPEGCESLFIVCPVPSLQFKPDWSDRDEIVDSILTDFSKRIGIDIMPHIVTRTINTPQEWEKQFNLYMGSGLGLSHRLSQIGGLRPKNFDEEYDNLYYVGASTTPGAGLPMAVISAEMVCRRILKC
;
A
#
# COMPACT_ATOMS: atom_id res chain seq x y z
N MET A 1 12.81 -12.49 5.31
CA MET A 1 11.96 -11.86 6.34
C MET A 1 12.88 -11.06 7.25
N LEU A 2 12.61 -9.78 7.46
CA LEU A 2 13.38 -8.92 8.36
C LEU A 2 13.37 -9.56 9.75
N LYS A 3 14.55 -9.95 10.24
CA LYS A 3 14.71 -10.68 11.50
C LYS A 3 14.64 -9.78 12.74
N ASN A 4 14.58 -8.45 12.55
CA ASN A 4 14.41 -7.45 13.60
C ASN A 4 13.67 -6.23 13.02
N PRO A 5 12.37 -6.04 13.32
CA PRO A 5 11.62 -4.86 12.87
C PRO A 5 12.06 -3.57 13.57
N ASP A 6 12.69 -3.66 14.75
CA ASP A 6 13.11 -2.51 15.55
C ASP A 6 14.42 -1.87 15.07
N SER A 7 15.18 -2.53 14.19
CA SER A 7 16.45 -2.01 13.68
C SER A 7 16.28 -1.33 12.32
N LEU A 8 15.37 -0.36 12.20
CA LEU A 8 15.37 0.60 11.09
C LEU A 8 16.52 1.61 11.29
N GLN A 9 17.78 1.12 11.35
CA GLN A 9 18.95 2.03 11.38
C GLN A 9 19.06 2.86 10.09
N LYS A 10 18.37 2.44 9.02
CA LYS A 10 18.25 3.19 7.77
C LYS A 10 16.85 3.02 7.18
N PRO A 11 16.09 4.11 6.95
CA PRO A 11 14.77 4.00 6.37
C PRO A 11 14.85 3.48 4.93
N TYR A 12 13.96 2.54 4.59
CA TYR A 12 13.81 1.98 3.25
C TYR A 12 12.47 2.45 2.66
N TYR A 13 12.54 3.26 1.61
CA TYR A 13 11.36 3.86 1.01
C TYR A 13 11.56 4.08 -0.49
N TYR A 14 10.45 4.17 -1.19
CA TYR A 14 10.34 4.56 -2.59
C TYR A 14 9.82 5.99 -2.69
N VAL A 15 10.34 6.77 -3.64
CA VAL A 15 9.90 8.14 -3.93
C VAL A 15 9.49 8.23 -5.39
N ASN A 16 8.32 8.80 -5.64
CA ASN A 16 7.82 9.15 -6.96
C ASN A 16 7.50 10.64 -7.02
N ALA A 17 8.17 11.37 -7.91
CA ALA A 17 7.84 12.75 -8.22
C ALA A 17 6.82 12.79 -9.39
N VAL A 18 5.53 12.61 -9.07
CA VAL A 18 4.47 12.44 -10.08
C VAL A 18 4.38 13.65 -11.01
N SER A 19 4.63 14.85 -10.47
CA SER A 19 4.57 16.12 -11.21
C SER A 19 5.63 16.26 -12.29
N LYS A 20 6.73 15.48 -12.26
CA LYS A 20 7.77 15.52 -13.31
C LYS A 20 7.25 15.10 -14.68
N HIS A 21 6.23 14.25 -14.71
CA HIS A 21 5.60 13.79 -15.95
C HIS A 21 4.12 14.22 -16.07
N ASN A 22 3.54 14.77 -15.00
CA ASN A 22 2.14 15.19 -14.95
C ASN A 22 2.07 16.60 -14.32
N PRO A 23 2.30 17.68 -15.08
CA PRO A 23 2.39 19.04 -14.54
C PRO A 23 1.18 19.46 -13.71
N GLN A 24 -0.02 18.99 -14.06
CA GLN A 24 -1.26 19.26 -13.32
C GLN A 24 -1.32 18.66 -11.90
N CYS A 25 -0.38 17.79 -11.54
CA CYS A 25 -0.33 17.17 -10.20
C CYS A 25 0.35 18.07 -9.14
N ALA A 26 0.87 19.24 -9.52
CA ALA A 26 1.38 20.24 -8.59
C ALA A 26 1.11 21.66 -9.11
N PRO A 27 1.03 22.68 -8.24
CA PRO A 27 1.05 24.08 -8.66
C PRO A 27 2.33 24.43 -9.45
N GLU A 28 2.29 25.52 -10.20
CA GLU A 28 3.48 26.04 -10.90
C GLU A 28 4.63 26.29 -9.90
N GLY A 29 5.85 25.87 -10.28
CA GLY A 29 7.04 25.97 -9.42
C GLY A 29 7.09 24.97 -8.26
N CYS A 30 6.10 24.08 -8.11
CA CYS A 30 6.04 23.08 -7.04
C CYS A 30 6.27 21.65 -7.57
N GLU A 31 6.56 20.72 -6.67
CA GLU A 31 6.59 19.29 -6.95
C GLU A 31 5.64 18.49 -6.05
N SER A 32 5.10 17.39 -6.58
CA SER A 32 4.26 16.45 -5.84
C SER A 32 5.01 15.14 -5.65
N LEU A 33 5.48 14.92 -4.42
CA LEU A 33 6.21 13.73 -4.02
C LEU A 33 5.27 12.74 -3.35
N PHE A 34 5.26 11.51 -3.86
CA PHE A 34 4.61 10.36 -3.25
C PHE A 34 5.68 9.41 -2.71
N ILE A 35 5.68 9.21 -1.39
CA ILE A 35 6.67 8.39 -0.70
C ILE A 35 5.98 7.18 -0.08
N VAL A 36 6.52 5.98 -0.34
CA VAL A 36 6.02 4.72 0.24
C VAL A 36 7.12 4.02 1.02
N CYS A 37 6.83 3.70 2.27
CA CYS A 37 7.71 2.93 3.15
C CYS A 37 6.99 1.64 3.56
N PRO A 38 7.56 0.44 3.31
CA PRO A 38 7.04 -0.80 3.84
C PRO A 38 7.11 -0.81 5.36
N VAL A 39 5.98 -1.08 6.00
CA VAL A 39 5.85 -1.07 7.46
C VAL A 39 5.12 -2.31 7.98
N PRO A 40 5.27 -2.67 9.27
CA PRO A 40 4.46 -3.71 9.88
C PRO A 40 2.96 -3.37 9.81
N SER A 41 2.11 -4.40 9.71
CA SER A 41 0.65 -4.25 9.82
C SER A 41 0.23 -3.97 11.28
N LEU A 42 -1.04 -3.60 11.47
CA LEU A 42 -1.62 -3.34 12.80
C LEU A 42 -1.58 -4.57 13.73
N GLN A 43 -1.40 -5.77 13.18
CA GLN A 43 -1.16 -6.98 13.96
C GLN A 43 0.15 -6.93 14.77
N PHE A 44 1.19 -6.27 14.23
CA PHE A 44 2.53 -6.23 14.82
C PHE A 44 2.89 -4.86 15.39
N LYS A 45 2.30 -3.79 14.84
CA LYS A 45 2.43 -2.42 15.35
C LYS A 45 1.04 -1.77 15.37
N PRO A 46 0.28 -1.94 16.47
CA PRO A 46 -1.09 -1.42 16.57
C PRO A 46 -1.14 0.09 16.79
N ASP A 47 -0.10 0.68 17.38
CA ASP A 47 0.02 2.11 17.64
C ASP A 47 0.98 2.80 16.66
N TRP A 48 0.52 3.91 16.11
CA TRP A 48 1.19 4.76 15.13
C TRP A 48 1.28 6.22 15.59
N SER A 49 1.22 6.44 16.91
CA SER A 49 1.45 7.76 17.53
C SER A 49 2.81 8.38 17.15
N ASP A 50 3.80 7.56 16.80
CA ASP A 50 5.14 7.92 16.34
C ASP A 50 5.24 8.21 14.82
N ARG A 51 4.12 8.28 14.09
CA ARG A 51 4.12 8.44 12.62
C ARG A 51 4.89 9.66 12.13
N ASP A 52 4.80 10.79 12.83
CA ASP A 52 5.44 12.04 12.42
C ASP A 52 6.97 11.92 12.58
N GLU A 53 7.46 11.27 13.64
CA GLU A 53 8.90 11.00 13.84
C GLU A 53 9.46 10.09 12.73
N ILE A 54 8.71 9.04 12.36
CA ILE A 54 9.08 8.14 11.27
C ILE A 54 9.16 8.89 9.93
N VAL A 55 8.16 9.73 9.64
CA VAL A 55 8.10 10.52 8.40
C VAL A 55 9.22 11.57 8.36
N ASP A 56 9.45 12.28 9.45
CA ASP A 56 10.52 13.29 9.53
C ASP A 56 11.91 12.63 9.37
N SER A 57 12.11 11.42 9.89
CA SER A 57 13.32 10.61 9.65
C SER A 57 13.50 10.25 8.17
N ILE A 58 12.42 9.85 7.48
CA ILE A 58 12.42 9.57 6.03
C ILE A 58 12.76 10.83 5.24
N LEU A 59 12.12 11.96 5.53
CA LEU A 59 12.34 13.23 4.84
C LEU A 59 13.76 13.78 5.07
N THR A 60 14.30 13.60 6.28
CA THR A 60 15.68 13.93 6.62
C THR A 60 16.68 13.08 5.83
N ASP A 61 16.47 11.76 5.75
CA ASP A 61 17.31 10.87 4.94
C ASP A 61 17.20 11.24 3.45
N PHE A 62 15.99 11.48 2.95
CA PHE A 62 15.77 11.85 1.56
C PHE A 62 16.47 13.17 1.20
N SER A 63 16.33 14.19 2.05
CA SER A 63 17.02 15.47 1.92
C SER A 63 18.53 15.31 1.81
N LYS A 64 19.12 14.48 2.70
CA LYS A 64 20.56 14.17 2.68
C LYS A 64 20.97 13.48 1.39
N ARG A 65 20.14 12.59 0.85
CA ARG A 65 20.44 11.85 -0.40
C ARG A 65 20.43 12.73 -1.63
N ILE A 66 19.55 13.73 -1.69
CA ILE A 66 19.45 14.65 -2.82
C ILE A 66 20.31 15.91 -2.64
N GLY A 67 20.86 16.14 -1.44
CA GLY A 67 21.71 17.30 -1.14
C GLY A 67 20.95 18.61 -0.93
N ILE A 68 19.64 18.56 -0.71
CA ILE A 68 18.76 19.71 -0.51
C ILE A 68 17.85 19.42 0.68
N ASP A 69 17.77 20.34 1.64
CA ASP A 69 16.80 20.25 2.73
C ASP A 69 15.41 20.62 2.21
N ILE A 70 14.52 19.62 2.09
CA ILE A 70 13.17 19.84 1.57
C ILE A 70 12.19 20.25 2.65
N MET A 71 12.51 20.08 3.94
CA MET A 71 11.58 20.30 5.06
C MET A 71 11.01 21.73 5.06
N PRO A 72 11.79 22.80 4.83
CA PRO A 72 11.28 24.17 4.77
C PRO A 72 10.39 24.46 3.56
N HIS A 73 10.40 23.59 2.54
CA HIS A 73 9.69 23.77 1.27
C HIS A 73 8.37 22.99 1.19
N ILE A 74 8.01 22.24 2.24
CA ILE A 74 6.78 21.47 2.29
C ILE A 74 5.58 22.42 2.46
N VAL A 75 4.80 22.60 1.40
CA VAL A 75 3.57 23.41 1.42
C VAL A 75 2.43 22.65 2.10
N THR A 76 2.29 21.36 1.79
CA THR A 76 1.32 20.46 2.42
C THR A 76 1.93 19.07 2.57
N ARG A 77 1.51 18.34 3.61
CA ARG A 77 1.86 16.92 3.79
C ARG A 77 0.64 16.13 4.23
N THR A 78 0.49 14.91 3.71
CA THR A 78 -0.52 13.96 4.14
C THR A 78 0.17 12.64 4.47
N ILE A 79 -0.04 12.17 5.69
CA ILE A 79 0.53 10.92 6.19
C ILE A 79 -0.62 9.91 6.26
N ASN A 80 -0.43 8.76 5.59
CA ASN A 80 -1.37 7.65 5.68
C ASN A 80 -0.66 6.45 6.29
N THR A 81 -0.96 6.14 7.54
CA THR A 81 -0.47 4.95 8.23
C THR A 81 -1.38 3.75 7.97
N PRO A 82 -0.99 2.53 8.39
CA PRO A 82 -1.89 1.39 8.41
C PRO A 82 -3.22 1.65 9.13
N GLN A 83 -3.27 2.53 10.16
CA GLN A 83 -4.51 2.91 10.84
C GLN A 83 -5.43 3.73 9.93
N GLU A 84 -4.86 4.73 9.22
CA GLU A 84 -5.64 5.51 8.25
C GLU A 84 -6.12 4.61 7.10
N TRP A 85 -5.29 3.69 6.62
CA TRP A 85 -5.64 2.76 5.54
C TRP A 85 -6.73 1.77 5.93
N GLU A 86 -6.69 1.21 7.14
CA GLU A 86 -7.76 0.37 7.67
C GLU A 86 -9.08 1.14 7.71
N LYS A 87 -9.06 2.37 8.25
CA LYS A 87 -10.26 3.21 8.37
C LYS A 87 -10.83 3.67 7.02
N GLN A 88 -9.97 4.08 6.09
CA GLN A 88 -10.40 4.65 4.81
C GLN A 88 -10.85 3.58 3.81
N PHE A 89 -10.19 2.43 3.78
CA PHE A 89 -10.35 1.42 2.73
C PHE A 89 -10.86 0.07 3.25
N ASN A 90 -11.20 -0.03 4.54
CA ASN A 90 -11.61 -1.27 5.20
C ASN A 90 -10.56 -2.40 5.01
N LEU A 91 -9.29 -2.03 5.03
CA LEU A 91 -8.18 -2.97 4.85
C LEU A 91 -7.89 -3.67 6.18
N TYR A 92 -8.16 -4.97 6.24
CA TYR A 92 -7.89 -5.78 7.42
C TYR A 92 -6.45 -5.59 7.92
N MET A 93 -6.31 -5.14 9.18
CA MET A 93 -5.02 -4.86 9.83
C MET A 93 -4.17 -3.80 9.09
N GLY A 94 -4.80 -2.95 8.28
CA GLY A 94 -4.13 -1.93 7.48
C GLY A 94 -3.26 -2.48 6.35
N SER A 95 -3.45 -3.74 5.92
CA SER A 95 -2.63 -4.37 4.89
C SER A 95 -2.97 -3.85 3.48
N GLY A 96 -2.09 -3.01 2.91
CA GLY A 96 -2.28 -2.46 1.56
C GLY A 96 -2.20 -3.47 0.40
N LEU A 97 -1.70 -4.68 0.65
CA LEU A 97 -1.58 -5.74 -0.37
C LEU A 97 -2.42 -6.99 -0.05
N GLY A 98 -3.35 -6.89 0.91
CA GLY A 98 -4.19 -8.00 1.31
C GLY A 98 -3.39 -9.12 1.99
N LEU A 99 -3.58 -10.36 1.53
CA LEU A 99 -2.89 -11.53 2.08
C LEU A 99 -1.38 -11.48 1.84
N SER A 100 -0.62 -11.99 2.81
CA SER A 100 0.85 -12.04 2.75
C SER A 100 1.33 -12.97 1.64
N HIS A 101 2.59 -12.81 1.20
CA HIS A 101 3.20 -13.68 0.20
C HIS A 101 3.80 -14.98 0.79
N ARG A 102 3.13 -15.60 1.75
CA ARG A 102 3.48 -16.96 2.20
C ARG A 102 3.10 -17.97 1.13
N LEU A 103 3.80 -19.11 1.05
CA LEU A 103 3.52 -20.13 0.03
C LEU A 103 2.05 -20.58 0.02
N SER A 104 1.39 -20.63 1.18
CA SER A 104 -0.04 -20.93 1.31
C SER A 104 -0.99 -19.81 0.89
N GLN A 105 -0.49 -18.63 0.53
CA GLN A 105 -1.27 -17.42 0.24
C GLN A 105 -0.92 -16.81 -1.14
N ILE A 106 -0.31 -17.60 -2.03
CA ILE A 106 0.06 -17.19 -3.39
C ILE A 106 -0.59 -18.09 -4.45
N GLY A 107 -0.75 -17.55 -5.66
CA GLY A 107 -1.27 -18.30 -6.81
C GLY A 107 -2.61 -18.98 -6.54
N GLY A 108 -2.73 -20.25 -6.94
CA GLY A 108 -3.94 -21.06 -6.76
C GLY A 108 -4.27 -21.45 -5.31
N LEU A 109 -3.40 -21.12 -4.35
CA LEU A 109 -3.66 -21.34 -2.91
C LEU A 109 -4.32 -20.13 -2.25
N ARG A 110 -4.54 -19.03 -2.98
CA ARG A 110 -5.38 -17.94 -2.50
C ARG A 110 -6.84 -18.37 -2.36
N PRO A 111 -7.63 -17.70 -1.49
CA PRO A 111 -9.07 -17.88 -1.45
C PRO A 111 -9.68 -17.76 -2.85
N LYS A 112 -10.66 -18.61 -3.12
CA LYS A 112 -11.38 -18.62 -4.38
C LYS A 112 -12.22 -17.35 -4.51
N ASN A 113 -12.55 -16.99 -5.74
CA ASN A 113 -13.37 -15.81 -6.05
C ASN A 113 -14.89 -16.10 -6.07
N PHE A 114 -15.29 -17.18 -5.40
CA PHE A 114 -16.68 -17.61 -5.23
C PHE A 114 -16.80 -18.26 -3.85
N ASP A 115 -18.00 -18.21 -3.30
CA ASP A 115 -18.28 -18.77 -1.99
C ASP A 115 -18.42 -20.30 -2.02
N GLU A 116 -18.15 -20.93 -0.88
CA GLU A 116 -18.19 -22.40 -0.73
C GLU A 116 -19.57 -22.93 -0.31
N GLU A 117 -20.44 -22.06 0.20
CA GLU A 117 -21.80 -22.37 0.64
C GLU A 117 -22.86 -21.71 -0.27
N TYR A 118 -22.62 -20.49 -0.74
CA TYR A 118 -23.60 -19.70 -1.51
C TYR A 118 -23.24 -19.62 -3.01
N ASP A 119 -23.99 -20.34 -3.85
CA ASP A 119 -23.75 -20.43 -5.31
C ASP A 119 -23.84 -19.09 -6.07
N ASN A 120 -24.49 -18.08 -5.49
CA ASN A 120 -24.66 -16.75 -6.06
C ASN A 120 -23.79 -15.67 -5.41
N LEU A 121 -22.81 -16.05 -4.58
CA LEU A 121 -21.90 -15.13 -3.91
C LEU A 121 -20.47 -15.22 -4.49
N TYR A 122 -19.91 -14.06 -4.82
CA TYR A 122 -18.60 -13.94 -5.48
C TYR A 122 -17.74 -12.86 -4.82
N TYR A 123 -16.42 -13.04 -4.93
CA TYR A 123 -15.42 -12.17 -4.31
C TYR A 123 -14.43 -11.65 -5.35
N VAL A 124 -14.26 -10.32 -5.42
CA VAL A 124 -13.32 -9.67 -6.35
C VAL A 124 -12.27 -8.88 -5.59
N GLY A 125 -11.06 -8.80 -6.17
CA GLY A 125 -10.01 -7.89 -5.71
C GLY A 125 -8.73 -8.60 -5.27
N ALA A 126 -7.92 -7.88 -4.47
CA ALA A 126 -6.54 -8.24 -4.16
C ALA A 126 -6.38 -9.44 -3.19
N SER A 127 -7.41 -9.76 -2.43
CA SER A 127 -7.38 -10.79 -1.39
C SER A 127 -7.84 -12.17 -1.87
N THR A 128 -8.35 -12.28 -3.10
CA THR A 128 -8.77 -13.53 -3.71
C THR A 128 -7.91 -13.86 -4.93
N THR A 129 -8.19 -15.00 -5.56
CA THR A 129 -7.54 -15.39 -6.81
C THR A 129 -7.76 -14.31 -7.89
N PRO A 130 -6.73 -13.90 -8.66
CA PRO A 130 -5.36 -14.45 -8.71
C PRO A 130 -4.37 -13.81 -7.72
N GLY A 131 -4.66 -12.61 -7.21
CA GLY A 131 -3.80 -11.98 -6.23
C GLY A 131 -3.87 -10.48 -6.08
N ALA A 132 -2.85 -9.95 -5.41
CA ALA A 132 -2.71 -8.54 -5.11
C ALA A 132 -2.13 -7.73 -6.27
N GLY A 133 -2.42 -6.42 -6.27
CA GLY A 133 -2.01 -5.46 -7.28
C GLY A 133 -3.11 -5.13 -8.29
N LEU A 134 -3.03 -3.93 -8.87
CA LEU A 134 -4.07 -3.42 -9.77
C LEU A 134 -4.38 -4.36 -10.94
N PRO A 135 -3.39 -4.91 -11.69
CA PRO A 135 -3.69 -5.84 -12.77
C PRO A 135 -4.41 -7.10 -12.29
N MET A 136 -4.02 -7.62 -11.12
CA MET A 136 -4.62 -8.84 -10.56
C MET A 136 -6.05 -8.59 -10.07
N ALA A 137 -6.33 -7.42 -9.50
CA ALA A 137 -7.68 -7.02 -9.12
C ALA A 137 -8.62 -6.93 -10.33
N VAL A 138 -8.15 -6.39 -11.46
CA VAL A 138 -8.93 -6.34 -12.71
C VAL A 138 -9.19 -7.74 -13.26
N ILE A 139 -8.17 -8.61 -13.29
CA ILE A 139 -8.33 -10.01 -13.72
C ILE A 139 -9.30 -10.76 -12.79
N SER A 140 -9.23 -10.53 -11.47
CA SER A 140 -10.17 -11.10 -10.50
C SER A 140 -11.63 -10.76 -10.86
N ALA A 141 -11.89 -9.49 -11.21
CA ALA A 141 -13.20 -9.03 -11.65
C ALA A 141 -13.63 -9.69 -12.98
N GLU A 142 -12.73 -9.80 -13.95
CA GLU A 142 -13.02 -10.49 -15.21
C GLU A 142 -13.39 -11.97 -14.99
N MET A 143 -12.65 -12.67 -14.12
CA MET A 143 -12.91 -14.08 -13.79
C MET A 143 -14.30 -14.27 -13.17
N VAL A 144 -14.71 -13.38 -12.27
CA VAL A 144 -16.05 -13.40 -11.67
C VAL A 144 -17.12 -13.08 -12.71
N CYS A 145 -16.93 -12.06 -13.54
CA CYS A 145 -17.89 -11.71 -14.59
C CYS A 145 -18.14 -12.88 -15.56
N ARG A 146 -17.08 -13.54 -16.02
CA ARG A 146 -17.18 -14.73 -16.89
C ARG A 146 -17.93 -15.89 -16.22
N ARG A 147 -17.86 -15.99 -14.89
CA ARG A 147 -18.54 -17.04 -14.12
C ARG A 147 -20.03 -16.79 -14.05
N ILE A 148 -20.40 -15.55 -13.73
CA ILE A 148 -21.80 -15.09 -13.70
C ILE A 148 -22.46 -15.27 -15.07
N LEU A 149 -21.77 -14.92 -16.17
CA LEU A 149 -22.32 -15.01 -17.53
C LEU A 149 -22.40 -16.44 -18.09
N LYS A 150 -21.78 -17.43 -17.44
CA LYS A 150 -21.85 -18.85 -17.85
C LYS A 150 -23.00 -19.61 -17.19
N CYS A 151 -23.58 -19.07 -16.12
CA CYS A 151 -24.81 -19.57 -15.51
C CYS A 151 -26.02 -19.12 -16.32
#